data_AF-A0A521G1E8-F1
#
_entry.id   AF-A0A521G1E8-F1
#
_cell.length_a   1.000
_cell.length_b   1.000
_cell.length_c   1.000
_cell.angle_alpha   90.00
_cell.angle_beta   90.00
_cell.angle_gamma   90.00
#
_symmetry.space_group_name_H-M   'P 1'
#
loop_
_entity.id
_entity.type
_entity.pdbx_description
1 polymer ?
#
loop_
_entity_poly.entity_id
_entity_poly.type
_entity_poly.pdbx_seq_one_letter_code
_entity_poly.pdbx_strand_id
1 'polypeptide(L)'
;MARPQAARKSQAPPVTVVLPEAALYQALSGILPLPIEHDGGKQFQGIVTLDSIDSLSIGSGRIRISGQLSGRNMTMNANVGNQDIQVKLGSLVLPVICDVDLRFNSAQQLLLLTPRFQRANPGSNDSDEALLALLNSLSKEYEVPLHNVMPLSGQIGSSKVQLRMLPLDIRAEDGAVTLRMRPVTKKHP
;
A
#
# COMPACT_ATOMS: atom_id res chain seq x y z
N MET A 1 8.66 -52.74 -25.90
CA MET A 1 9.34 -51.44 -25.98
C MET A 1 8.64 -50.46 -25.03
N ALA A 2 9.29 -50.11 -23.92
CA ALA A 2 8.73 -49.16 -22.94
C ALA A 2 9.17 -47.73 -23.30
N ARG A 3 8.21 -46.80 -23.41
CA ARG A 3 8.49 -45.38 -23.64
C ARG A 3 9.10 -44.77 -22.36
N PRO A 4 10.16 -43.94 -22.44
CA PRO A 4 10.65 -43.22 -21.28
C PRO A 4 9.60 -42.19 -20.84
N GLN A 5 9.19 -42.27 -19.58
CA GLN A 5 8.35 -41.28 -18.93
C GLN A 5 9.21 -40.03 -18.69
N ALA A 6 8.92 -38.93 -19.39
CA ALA A 6 9.65 -37.68 -19.25
C ALA A 6 9.55 -37.20 -17.78
N ALA A 7 10.71 -37.03 -17.13
CA ALA A 7 10.79 -36.48 -15.79
C ALA A 7 10.13 -35.09 -15.75
N ARG A 8 8.98 -34.99 -15.07
CA ARG A 8 8.39 -33.69 -14.73
C ARG A 8 9.42 -32.97 -13.86
N LYS A 9 9.97 -31.84 -14.34
CA LYS A 9 10.76 -30.92 -13.50
C LYS A 9 9.90 -30.57 -12.28
N SER A 10 10.22 -31.14 -11.12
CA SER A 10 9.50 -30.84 -9.88
C SER A 10 9.76 -29.38 -9.53
N GLN A 11 8.69 -28.57 -9.51
CA GLN A 11 8.79 -27.19 -9.07
C GLN A 11 9.22 -27.16 -7.60
N ALA A 12 10.06 -26.20 -7.22
CA ALA A 12 10.45 -26.01 -5.82
C ALA A 12 9.19 -25.74 -4.96
N PRO A 13 9.14 -26.26 -3.73
CA PRO A 13 8.04 -25.98 -2.82
C PRO A 13 7.95 -24.47 -2.53
N PRO A 14 6.74 -23.93 -2.29
CA PRO A 14 6.58 -22.55 -1.87
C PRO A 14 7.26 -22.28 -0.52
N VAL A 15 7.70 -21.03 -0.35
CA VAL A 15 8.18 -20.45 0.91
C VAL A 15 7.16 -19.41 1.36
N THR A 16 6.95 -19.32 2.67
CA THR A 16 6.10 -18.31 3.29
C THR A 16 6.99 -17.29 4.00
N VAL A 17 6.79 -16.02 3.66
CA VAL A 17 7.37 -14.89 4.39
C VAL A 17 6.25 -14.22 5.17
N VAL A 18 6.45 -14.04 6.47
CA VAL A 18 5.50 -13.37 7.36
C VAL A 18 6.12 -12.04 7.74
N LEU A 19 5.38 -10.96 7.49
CA LEU A 19 5.72 -9.61 7.92
C LEU A 19 4.77 -9.22 9.07
N PRO A 20 5.20 -9.33 10.34
CA PRO A 20 4.39 -8.95 11.47
C PRO A 20 4.07 -7.46 11.48
N GLU A 21 2.96 -7.09 12.10
CA GLU A 21 2.51 -5.72 12.32
C GLU A 21 3.62 -4.77 12.79
N ALA A 22 4.38 -5.17 13.81
CA ALA A 22 5.48 -4.36 14.34
C ALA A 22 6.58 -4.09 13.30
N ALA A 23 6.91 -5.08 12.47
CA ALA A 23 7.92 -4.92 11.43
C ALA A 23 7.42 -4.00 10.31
N LEU A 24 6.14 -4.11 9.92
CA LEU A 24 5.54 -3.22 8.95
C LEU A 24 5.45 -1.78 9.49
N TYR A 25 5.03 -1.60 10.74
CA TYR A 25 5.00 -0.30 11.42
C TYR A 25 6.39 0.36 11.42
N GLN A 26 7.43 -0.39 11.79
CA GLN A 26 8.80 0.12 11.82
C GLN A 26 9.29 0.50 10.41
N ALA A 27 9.02 -0.34 9.41
CA ALA A 27 9.41 -0.08 8.03
C ALA A 27 8.73 1.18 7.47
N LEU A 28 7.41 1.33 7.69
CA LEU A 28 6.66 2.50 7.24
C LEU A 28 7.07 3.77 8.00
N SER A 29 7.30 3.67 9.30
CA SER A 29 7.78 4.81 10.10
C SER A 29 9.16 5.30 9.63
N GLY A 30 10.03 4.38 9.18
CA GLY A 30 11.36 4.71 8.67
C GLY A 30 11.38 5.47 7.34
N ILE A 31 10.26 5.57 6.63
CA ILE A 31 10.14 6.30 5.36
C ILE A 31 9.30 7.58 5.48
N LEU A 32 8.84 7.93 6.69
CA LEU A 32 8.11 9.17 6.92
C LEU A 32 9.05 10.40 6.87
N PRO A 33 8.55 11.59 6.44
CA PRO A 33 7.20 11.84 5.94
C PRO A 33 7.01 11.27 4.52
N LEU A 34 5.84 10.66 4.27
CA LEU A 34 5.52 10.00 3.01
C LEU A 34 4.59 10.88 2.15
N PRO A 35 5.00 11.33 0.96
CA PRO A 35 4.13 12.05 0.04
C PRO A 35 2.98 11.17 -0.46
N ILE A 36 1.76 11.72 -0.44
CA ILE A 36 0.57 11.08 -1.02
C ILE A 36 0.33 11.69 -2.40
N GLU A 37 0.63 10.89 -3.42
CA GLU A 37 0.28 11.23 -4.79
C GLU A 37 -1.23 11.18 -4.96
N HIS A 38 -1.80 12.26 -5.46
CA HIS A 38 -3.19 12.32 -5.89
C HIS A 38 -3.19 12.79 -7.33
N ASP A 39 -4.13 12.28 -8.11
CA ASP A 39 -4.19 12.54 -9.54
C ASP A 39 -4.88 13.89 -9.79
N GLY A 40 -4.39 14.95 -9.13
CA GLY A 40 -4.75 16.35 -9.32
C GLY A 40 -6.22 16.62 -9.62
N GLY A 41 -7.13 15.88 -8.95
CA GLY A 41 -8.55 15.90 -9.26
C GLY A 41 -9.03 17.34 -9.33
N LYS A 42 -9.89 17.67 -10.30
CA LYS A 42 -10.29 19.07 -10.56
C LYS A 42 -10.78 19.83 -9.32
N GLN A 43 -11.18 19.12 -8.27
CA GLN A 43 -11.67 19.71 -7.02
C GLN A 43 -10.59 20.05 -6.00
N PHE A 44 -9.43 19.39 -5.99
CA PHE A 44 -8.40 19.60 -4.95
C PHE A 44 -6.99 19.57 -5.52
N GLN A 45 -6.19 20.56 -5.13
CA GLN A 45 -4.78 20.70 -5.53
C GLN A 45 -3.93 21.02 -4.30
N GLY A 46 -2.69 20.52 -4.28
CA GLY A 46 -1.71 20.83 -3.24
C GLY A 46 -0.69 19.71 -3.08
N ILE A 47 0.03 19.72 -1.97
CA ILE A 47 0.93 18.63 -1.58
C ILE A 47 0.37 18.06 -0.29
N VAL A 48 0.15 16.75 -0.26
CA VAL A 48 -0.31 16.02 0.94
C VAL A 48 0.79 15.06 1.38
N THR A 49 1.12 15.05 2.67
CA THR A 49 2.12 14.15 3.26
C THR A 49 1.55 13.46 4.49
N LEU A 50 1.84 12.16 4.63
CA LEU A 50 1.70 11.42 5.88
C LEU A 50 2.92 11.69 6.73
N ASP A 51 2.72 12.41 7.82
CA ASP A 51 3.80 12.89 8.67
C ASP A 51 4.09 11.94 9.84
N SER A 52 3.05 11.33 10.40
CA SER A 52 3.17 10.35 11.49
C SER A 52 2.26 9.15 11.29
N ILE A 53 2.66 8.02 11.88
CA ILE A 53 1.81 6.85 12.10
C ILE A 53 1.79 6.61 13.62
N ASP A 54 0.63 6.82 14.22
CA ASP A 54 0.42 6.67 15.65
C ASP A 54 0.08 5.21 16.01
N SER A 55 -0.68 4.55 15.13
CA SER A 55 -0.93 3.11 15.25
C SER A 55 -1.12 2.45 13.88
N LEU A 56 -0.81 1.15 13.82
CA LEU A 56 -1.04 0.30 12.68
C LEU A 56 -1.57 -1.03 13.18
N SER A 57 -2.66 -1.53 12.59
CA SER A 57 -3.20 -2.85 12.89
C SER A 57 -3.49 -3.66 11.63
N ILE A 58 -3.21 -4.96 11.63
CA ILE A 58 -3.43 -5.83 10.46
C ILE A 58 -4.50 -6.87 10.75
N GLY A 59 -5.53 -6.94 9.90
CA GLY A 59 -6.57 -7.96 10.02
C GLY A 59 -7.65 -7.88 8.95
N SER A 60 -8.34 -9.01 8.73
CA SER A 60 -9.50 -9.11 7.84
C SER A 60 -9.26 -8.60 6.41
N GLY A 61 -8.07 -8.86 5.86
CA GLY A 61 -7.67 -8.41 4.52
C GLY A 61 -7.28 -6.94 4.43
N ARG A 62 -7.09 -6.26 5.57
CA ARG A 62 -6.82 -4.82 5.64
C ARG A 62 -5.64 -4.49 6.54
N ILE A 63 -5.03 -3.34 6.26
CA ILE A 63 -4.14 -2.63 7.18
C ILE A 63 -4.87 -1.36 7.59
N ARG A 64 -5.14 -1.20 8.88
CA ARG A 64 -5.66 0.03 9.45
C ARG A 64 -4.52 0.86 10.00
N ILE A 65 -4.52 2.15 9.69
CA ILE A 65 -3.51 3.13 10.10
C ILE A 65 -4.22 4.30 10.77
N SER A 66 -3.68 4.79 11.87
CA SER A 66 -4.01 6.12 12.39
C SER A 66 -2.75 6.97 12.45
N GLY A 67 -2.88 8.28 12.25
CA GLY A 67 -1.74 9.18 12.21
C GLY A 67 -2.11 10.61 11.81
N GLN A 68 -1.13 11.38 11.37
CA GLN A 68 -1.31 12.76 10.95
C GLN A 68 -0.96 12.96 9.48
N LEU A 69 -1.87 13.62 8.76
CA LEU A 69 -1.62 14.17 7.43
C LEU A 69 -1.40 15.66 7.51
N SER A 70 -0.45 16.19 6.75
CA SER A 70 -0.39 17.62 6.45
C SER A 70 -0.63 17.88 4.97
N GLY A 71 -1.25 19.03 4.72
CA GLY A 71 -1.47 19.59 3.40
C GLY A 71 -0.75 20.93 3.28
N ARG A 72 -0.11 21.19 2.15
CA ARG A 72 0.54 22.47 1.83
C ARG A 72 0.09 22.98 0.48
N ASN A 73 -0.07 24.31 0.38
CA ASN A 73 -0.57 25.00 -0.80
C ASN A 73 -1.93 24.44 -1.29
N MET A 74 -2.76 24.04 -0.33
CA MET A 74 -4.03 23.39 -0.59
C MET A 74 -5.02 24.38 -1.19
N THR A 75 -5.66 23.97 -2.27
CA THR A 75 -6.66 24.74 -3.00
C THR A 75 -7.83 23.84 -3.35
N MET A 76 -9.06 24.32 -3.17
CA MET A 76 -10.30 23.61 -3.44
C MET A 76 -11.14 24.37 -4.45
N ASN A 77 -11.69 23.69 -5.45
CA ASN A 77 -12.71 24.25 -6.34
C ASN A 77 -14.09 23.86 -5.81
N ALA A 78 -14.84 24.86 -5.33
CA ALA A 78 -16.21 24.71 -4.86
C ALA A 78 -17.18 25.32 -5.86
N ASN A 79 -18.33 24.68 -6.07
CA ASN A 79 -19.38 25.22 -6.92
C ASN A 79 -20.42 25.93 -6.04
N VAL A 80 -20.66 27.21 -6.30
CA VAL A 80 -21.66 28.02 -5.61
C VAL A 80 -22.63 28.57 -6.65
N GLY A 81 -23.84 28.00 -6.71
CA GLY A 81 -24.83 28.31 -7.74
C GLY A 81 -24.38 27.80 -9.11
N ASN A 82 -24.10 28.71 -10.05
CA ASN A 82 -23.59 28.38 -11.38
C ASN A 82 -22.12 28.83 -11.56
N GLN A 83 -21.40 29.11 -10.47
CA GLN A 83 -20.02 29.59 -10.52
C GLN A 83 -19.07 28.64 -9.80
N ASP A 84 -17.93 28.37 -10.43
CA ASP A 84 -16.81 27.69 -9.81
C ASP A 84 -15.93 28.72 -9.08
N ILE A 85 -15.79 28.55 -7.76
CA ILE A 85 -14.99 29.39 -6.89
C ILE A 85 -13.78 28.59 -6.43
N GLN A 86 -12.59 29.17 -6.60
CA GLN A 86 -11.36 28.61 -6.08
C GLN A 86 -11.09 29.14 -4.66
N VAL A 87 -11.09 28.24 -3.68
CA VAL A 87 -10.81 28.52 -2.27
C VAL A 87 -9.38 28.12 -1.95
N LYS A 88 -8.56 29.07 -1.49
CA LYS A 88 -7.19 28.81 -1.00
C LYS A 88 -7.27 28.41 0.48
N LEU A 89 -6.96 27.16 0.77
CA LEU A 89 -6.91 26.60 2.12
C LEU A 89 -5.53 26.79 2.77
N GLY A 90 -4.47 26.94 1.96
CA GLY A 90 -3.12 27.17 2.45
C GLY A 90 -2.50 25.91 3.04
N SER A 91 -2.34 25.86 4.36
CA SER A 91 -1.76 24.72 5.07
C SER A 91 -2.73 24.15 6.10
N LEU A 92 -2.76 22.83 6.20
CA LEU A 92 -3.63 22.09 7.11
C LEU A 92 -2.87 20.92 7.72
N VAL A 93 -3.22 20.55 8.94
CA VAL A 93 -2.73 19.35 9.64
C VAL A 93 -3.95 18.65 10.23
N LEU A 94 -4.10 17.37 9.94
CA LEU A 94 -5.30 16.60 10.24
C LEU A 94 -4.95 15.24 10.84
N PRO A 95 -5.57 14.86 11.97
CA PRO A 95 -5.56 13.46 12.39
C PRO A 95 -6.42 12.64 11.42
N VAL A 96 -5.96 11.46 11.05
CA VAL A 96 -6.69 10.57 10.14
C VAL A 96 -6.69 9.12 10.61
N ILE A 97 -7.74 8.41 10.22
CA ILE A 97 -7.83 6.96 10.27
C ILE A 97 -8.03 6.48 8.83
N CYS A 98 -7.21 5.54 8.38
CA CYS A 98 -7.23 5.01 7.03
C CYS A 98 -7.22 3.48 7.07
N ASP A 99 -8.22 2.87 6.43
CA ASP A 99 -8.25 1.43 6.16
C ASP A 99 -7.74 1.19 4.75
N VAL A 100 -6.66 0.43 4.60
CA VAL A 100 -6.12 0.01 3.30
C VAL A 100 -6.54 -1.42 3.04
N ASP A 101 -7.39 -1.64 2.03
CA ASP A 101 -7.70 -2.98 1.54
C ASP A 101 -6.53 -3.52 0.70
N LEU A 102 -6.17 -4.79 0.91
CA LEU A 102 -5.11 -5.47 0.16
C LEU A 102 -5.72 -6.53 -0.75
N ARG A 103 -5.43 -6.44 -2.04
CA ARG A 103 -5.89 -7.43 -3.02
C ARG A 103 -4.75 -7.84 -3.94
N PHE A 104 -4.39 -9.12 -3.88
CA PHE A 104 -3.39 -9.68 -4.78
C PHE A 104 -4.03 -10.14 -6.10
N ASN A 105 -3.56 -9.60 -7.21
CA ASN A 105 -3.87 -10.09 -8.54
C ASN A 105 -2.74 -10.98 -9.04
N SER A 106 -2.93 -12.29 -8.94
CA SER A 106 -1.93 -13.29 -9.34
C SER A 106 -1.69 -13.34 -10.85
N ALA A 107 -2.69 -13.01 -11.68
CA ALA A 107 -2.55 -13.01 -13.13
C ALA A 107 -1.64 -11.88 -13.62
N GLN A 108 -1.81 -10.68 -13.04
CA GLN A 108 -1.02 -9.50 -13.38
C GLN A 108 0.23 -9.33 -12.51
N GLN A 109 0.37 -10.13 -11.45
CA GLN A 109 1.44 -10.00 -10.44
C GLN A 109 1.46 -8.59 -9.83
N LEU A 110 0.28 -8.11 -9.45
CA LEU A 110 0.08 -6.80 -8.81
C LEU A 110 -0.46 -7.01 -7.39
N LEU A 111 0.04 -6.23 -6.45
CA LEU A 111 -0.65 -5.99 -5.19
C LEU A 111 -1.40 -4.66 -5.31
N LEU A 112 -2.71 -4.71 -5.16
CA LEU A 112 -3.58 -3.55 -5.23
C LEU A 112 -3.88 -3.09 -3.80
N LEU A 113 -3.60 -1.81 -3.54
CA LEU A 113 -3.80 -1.18 -2.24
C LEU A 113 -4.88 -0.11 -2.40
N THR A 114 -6.02 -0.28 -1.73
CA THR A 114 -7.13 0.68 -1.80
C THR A 114 -7.32 1.34 -0.44
N PRO A 115 -6.81 2.57 -0.23
CA PRO A 115 -7.06 3.31 0.99
C PRO A 115 -8.50 3.80 1.06
N ARG A 116 -9.05 3.84 2.27
CA ARG A 116 -10.35 4.39 2.61
C ARG A 116 -10.22 5.16 3.91
N PHE A 117 -10.40 6.47 3.85
CA PHE A 117 -10.37 7.29 5.05
C PHE A 117 -11.68 7.14 5.82
N GLN A 118 -11.56 7.09 7.14
CA GLN A 118 -12.66 7.02 8.08
C GLN A 118 -12.75 8.34 8.85
N ARG A 119 -13.92 8.63 9.43
CA ARG A 119 -13.99 9.73 10.40
C ARG A 119 -13.13 9.39 11.61
N ALA A 120 -12.32 10.34 12.04
CA ALA A 120 -11.57 10.23 13.28
C ALA A 120 -12.52 10.16 14.50
N ASN A 121 -13.67 10.86 14.45
CA ASN A 121 -14.69 10.87 15.50
C ASN A 121 -16.09 10.55 14.95
N PRO A 122 -16.69 9.40 15.30
CA PRO A 122 -18.07 9.11 14.96
C PRO A 122 -19.02 9.97 15.83
N GLY A 123 -19.56 11.05 15.27
CA GLY A 123 -20.54 11.93 15.94
C GLY A 123 -20.34 13.44 15.72
N SER A 124 -19.42 13.83 14.85
CA SER A 124 -19.04 15.23 14.62
C SER A 124 -19.84 15.93 13.50
N ASN A 125 -19.76 17.27 13.51
CA ASN A 125 -20.52 18.22 12.70
C ASN A 125 -20.21 18.17 11.18
N ASP A 126 -20.97 18.93 10.38
CA ASP A 126 -20.85 19.08 8.92
C ASP A 126 -19.41 19.37 8.41
N SER A 127 -18.55 19.97 9.22
CA SER A 127 -17.15 20.24 8.86
C SER A 127 -16.32 18.96 8.69
N ASP A 128 -16.63 17.91 9.44
CA ASP A 128 -15.93 16.62 9.36
C ASP A 128 -16.34 15.83 8.12
N GLU A 129 -17.55 16.07 7.60
CA GLU A 129 -18.02 15.50 6.33
C GLU A 129 -17.29 16.11 5.13
N ALA A 130 -17.13 17.44 5.11
CA ALA A 130 -16.37 18.12 4.06
C ALA A 130 -14.90 17.67 4.06
N LEU A 131 -14.33 17.47 5.25
CA LEU A 131 -12.98 16.95 5.40
C LEU A 131 -12.85 15.50 4.93
N LEU A 132 -13.79 14.64 5.31
CA LEU A 132 -13.82 13.26 4.86
C LEU A 132 -13.99 13.16 3.34
N ALA A 133 -14.79 14.03 2.73
CA ALA A 133 -14.93 14.11 1.28
C ALA A 133 -13.61 14.50 0.60
N LEU A 134 -12.87 15.46 1.17
CA LEU A 134 -11.51 15.79 0.72
C LEU A 134 -10.59 14.58 0.83
N LEU A 135 -10.52 13.93 1.99
CA LEU A 135 -9.66 12.77 2.20
C LEU A 135 -10.02 11.62 1.25
N ASN A 136 -11.31 11.36 1.04
CA ASN A 136 -11.76 10.34 0.11
C ASN A 136 -11.49 10.68 -1.37
N SER A 137 -11.33 11.96 -1.72
CA SER A 137 -10.85 12.33 -3.05
C SER A 137 -9.38 11.95 -3.29
N LEU A 138 -8.61 11.71 -2.22
CA LEU A 138 -7.24 11.20 -2.27
C LEU A 138 -7.19 9.66 -2.33
N SER A 139 -8.33 8.98 -2.16
CA SER A 139 -8.43 7.53 -2.16
C SER A 139 -8.38 6.96 -3.58
N LYS A 140 -7.18 6.87 -4.16
CA LYS A 140 -6.96 6.11 -5.41
C LYS A 140 -6.47 4.69 -5.11
N GLU A 141 -6.79 3.74 -5.99
CA GLU A 141 -6.17 2.41 -5.93
C GLU A 141 -4.70 2.54 -6.36
N TYR A 142 -3.78 2.09 -5.51
CA TYR A 142 -2.35 2.05 -5.80
C TYR A 142 -1.97 0.65 -6.29
N GLU A 143 -1.38 0.59 -7.47
CA GLU A 143 -0.82 -0.65 -8.00
C GLU A 143 0.64 -0.77 -7.56
N VAL A 144 0.96 -1.87 -6.88
CA VAL A 144 2.34 -2.23 -6.52
C VAL A 144 2.75 -3.41 -7.40
N PRO A 145 3.55 -3.18 -8.46
CA PRO A 145 3.99 -4.25 -9.32
C PRO A 145 4.99 -5.16 -8.59
N LEU A 146 4.68 -6.44 -8.54
CA LEU A 146 5.49 -7.39 -7.76
C LEU A 146 6.64 -8.01 -8.55
N HIS A 147 6.79 -7.64 -9.82
CA HIS A 147 7.91 -8.10 -10.66
C HIS A 147 9.27 -7.57 -10.18
N ASN A 148 9.27 -6.52 -9.35
CA ASN A 148 10.45 -5.90 -8.76
C ASN A 148 10.62 -6.15 -7.25
N VAL A 149 9.77 -6.98 -6.60
CA VAL A 149 10.00 -7.31 -5.18
C VAL A 149 11.35 -8.00 -5.08
N MET A 150 12.25 -7.38 -4.32
CA MET A 150 13.67 -7.74 -4.32
C MET A 150 13.86 -9.25 -4.10
N PRO A 151 14.78 -9.89 -4.85
CA PRO A 151 15.15 -11.28 -4.62
C PRO A 151 15.60 -11.44 -3.16
N LEU A 152 15.30 -12.60 -2.57
CA LEU A 152 15.99 -13.01 -1.35
C LEU A 152 17.48 -13.02 -1.68
N SER A 153 18.21 -12.05 -1.15
CA SER A 153 19.62 -11.86 -1.42
C SER A 153 20.44 -12.16 -0.17
N GLY A 154 21.51 -12.91 -0.35
CA GLY A 154 22.42 -13.29 0.72
C GLY A 154 23.85 -13.30 0.21
N GLN A 155 24.78 -13.28 1.13
CA GLN A 155 26.21 -13.40 0.83
C GLN A 155 26.75 -14.66 1.50
N ILE A 156 27.41 -15.52 0.72
CA ILE A 156 28.10 -16.70 1.22
C ILE A 156 29.57 -16.56 0.79
N GLY A 157 30.45 -16.25 1.75
CA GLY A 157 31.83 -15.86 1.47
C GLY A 157 31.88 -14.60 0.59
N SER A 158 32.54 -14.68 -0.56
CA SER A 158 32.60 -13.60 -1.55
C SER A 158 31.45 -13.63 -2.56
N SER A 159 30.58 -14.64 -2.52
CA SER A 159 29.54 -14.85 -3.53
C SER A 159 28.20 -14.25 -3.10
N LYS A 160 27.63 -13.41 -3.96
CA LYS A 160 26.24 -12.95 -3.81
C LYS A 160 25.29 -14.00 -4.38
N VAL A 161 24.37 -14.48 -3.56
CA VAL A 161 23.29 -15.37 -3.97
C VAL A 161 22.02 -14.54 -4.10
N GLN A 162 21.34 -14.65 -5.24
CA GLN A 162 20.05 -14.00 -5.48
C GLN A 162 19.01 -15.05 -5.85
N LEU A 163 18.00 -15.22 -5.00
CA LEU A 163 16.85 -16.06 -5.30
C LEU A 163 15.74 -15.19 -5.88
N ARG A 164 15.43 -15.41 -7.16
CA ARG A 164 14.21 -14.87 -7.75
C ARG A 164 13.01 -15.64 -7.20
N MET A 165 11.98 -14.90 -6.81
CA MET A 165 10.76 -15.44 -6.22
C MET A 165 9.56 -15.01 -7.07
N LEU A 166 8.59 -15.92 -7.24
CA LEU A 166 7.30 -15.64 -7.84
C LEU A 166 6.22 -15.62 -6.74
N PRO A 167 5.55 -14.49 -6.51
CA PRO A 167 4.38 -14.41 -5.64
C PRO A 167 3.26 -15.36 -6.09
N LEU A 168 2.77 -16.16 -5.14
CA LEU A 168 1.65 -17.08 -5.31
C LEU A 168 0.39 -16.61 -4.59
N ASP A 169 0.57 -15.93 -3.45
CA ASP A 169 -0.52 -15.38 -2.64
C ASP A 169 0.02 -14.28 -1.71
N ILE A 170 -0.80 -13.28 -1.40
CA ILE A 170 -0.51 -12.25 -0.40
C ILE A 170 -1.78 -11.98 0.41
N ARG A 171 -1.68 -12.04 1.73
CA ARG A 171 -2.82 -11.87 2.65
C ARG A 171 -2.46 -11.00 3.83
N ALA A 172 -3.44 -10.26 4.34
CA ALA A 172 -3.37 -9.50 5.58
C ALA A 172 -4.34 -10.12 6.60
N GLU A 173 -3.81 -10.92 7.51
CA GLU A 173 -4.59 -11.67 8.50
C GLU A 173 -3.76 -11.89 9.77
N ASP A 174 -4.43 -12.06 10.91
CA ASP A 174 -3.81 -12.42 12.18
C ASP A 174 -2.60 -11.55 12.59
N GLY A 175 -2.68 -10.23 12.40
CA GLY A 175 -1.62 -9.30 12.78
C GLY A 175 -0.38 -9.34 11.88
N ALA A 176 -0.49 -9.90 10.66
CA ALA A 176 0.63 -9.97 9.73
C ALA A 176 0.21 -9.88 8.26
N VAL A 177 1.14 -9.42 7.42
CA VAL A 177 1.08 -9.64 5.97
C VAL A 177 1.87 -10.90 5.65
N THR A 178 1.20 -11.90 5.08
CA THR A 178 1.81 -13.17 4.68
C THR A 178 1.97 -13.21 3.17
N LEU A 179 3.19 -13.41 2.71
CA LEU A 179 3.55 -13.59 1.30
C LEU A 179 3.93 -15.05 1.06
N ARG A 180 3.14 -15.76 0.26
CA ARG A 180 3.49 -17.09 -0.21
C ARG A 180 4.15 -16.96 -1.57
N MET A 181 5.38 -17.46 -1.70
CA MET A 181 6.20 -17.26 -2.89
C MET A 181 6.86 -18.57 -3.33
N ARG A 182 7.26 -18.66 -4.60
CA ARG A 182 7.99 -19.82 -5.12
C ARG A 182 9.33 -19.41 -5.73
N PRO A 183 10.44 -20.08 -5.38
CA PRO A 183 11.70 -19.89 -6.08
C PRO A 183 11.58 -20.21 -7.57
N VAL A 184 12.09 -19.33 -8.43
CA VAL A 184 12.21 -19.59 -9.86
C VAL A 184 13.68 -19.82 -10.22
N THR A 185 13.99 -21.03 -10.67
CA THR A 185 15.32 -21.36 -11.17
C THR A 185 15.47 -20.81 -12.59
N LYS A 186 16.00 -19.61 -12.75
CA LYS A 186 16.69 -19.28 -13.99
C LYS A 186 18.13 -19.77 -13.83
N LYS A 187 18.55 -20.72 -14.67
CA LYS A 187 19.98 -20.97 -14.87
C LYS A 187 20.60 -19.63 -15.29
N HIS A 188 21.55 -19.12 -14.53
CA HIS A 188 22.50 -18.17 -15.11
C HIS A 188 23.27 -18.94 -16.20
N PRO A 189 23.29 -18.46 -17.46
CA PRO A 189 24.28 -18.91 -18.42
C PRO A 189 25.68 -18.51 -17.95
#